data_AF-A0A6L9LXM0-F1
#
_entry.id   AF-A0A6L9LXM0-F1
#
_cell.length_a   1.000
_cell.length_b   1.000
_cell.length_c   1.000
_cell.angle_alpha   90.00
_cell.angle_beta   90.00
_cell.angle_gamma   90.00
#
_symmetry.space_group_name_H-M   'P 1'
#
loop_
_entity.id
_entity.type
_entity.pdbx_description
1 polymer ?
#
loop_
_entity_poly.entity_id
_entity_poly.type
_entity_poly.pdbx_seq_one_letter_code
_entity_poly.pdbx_strand_id
1 'polypeptide(L)'
;MHEASLGGTLRDYLSGEDIDETTFEEFRQLLAQLLVEEKGYPKERLKAKVPLTYSVDGEDFERPIDYVVYDAQGTPIFIILFCAGDVVTFERETVCAARLIDGGPVPFALVTDTMEASLLDVKSGDCLARGMKAVPEYAELQRMVDSVEMAPLTDEQREKQTRVFHTYCGFIYGTCCSESCSLPPNPLKK
;
A
#
# COMPACT_ATOMS: atom_id res chain seq x y z
N MET A 1 2.75 -8.28 6.16
CA MET A 1 3.74 -9.09 5.44
C MET A 1 5.03 -9.08 6.21
N HIS A 2 5.52 -10.24 6.67
CA HIS A 2 6.86 -10.32 7.25
C HIS A 2 7.89 -10.32 6.12
N GLU A 3 8.88 -9.46 6.21
CA GLU A 3 9.94 -9.28 5.22
C GLU A 3 11.27 -9.54 5.91
N ALA A 4 12.12 -10.37 5.31
CA ALA A 4 13.41 -10.74 5.85
C ALA A 4 14.53 -10.37 4.88
N SER A 5 15.63 -9.82 5.42
CA SER A 5 16.87 -9.61 4.67
C SER A 5 17.45 -10.94 4.21
N LEU A 6 17.94 -10.98 2.98
CA LEU A 6 18.64 -12.11 2.38
C LEU A 6 20.18 -11.97 2.50
N GLY A 7 20.66 -10.89 3.13
CA GLY A 7 22.08 -10.63 3.36
C GLY A 7 22.84 -10.09 2.14
N GLY A 8 22.11 -9.71 1.09
CA GLY A 8 22.63 -9.07 -0.12
C GLY A 8 22.19 -7.61 -0.24
N THR A 9 22.57 -6.98 -1.36
CA THR A 9 22.10 -5.65 -1.73
C THR A 9 21.73 -5.63 -3.19
N LEU A 10 20.69 -4.88 -3.54
CA LEU A 10 20.31 -4.61 -4.92
C LEU A 10 20.28 -3.11 -5.21
N ARG A 11 20.34 -2.75 -6.49
CA ARG A 11 20.25 -1.35 -6.92
C ARG A 11 18.78 -0.96 -7.05
N ASP A 12 18.31 -0.01 -6.26
CA ASP A 12 16.96 0.53 -6.39
C ASP A 12 16.78 1.20 -7.76
N TYR A 13 15.73 0.81 -8.47
CA TYR A 13 15.45 1.29 -9.81
C TYR A 13 15.10 2.78 -9.83
N LEU A 14 14.40 3.30 -8.82
CA LEU A 14 13.93 4.68 -8.76
C LEU A 14 15.01 5.65 -8.27
N SER A 15 15.63 5.39 -7.12
CA SER A 15 16.67 6.26 -6.57
C SER A 15 18.04 6.01 -7.21
N GLY A 16 18.28 4.79 -7.69
CA GLY A 16 19.62 4.37 -8.07
C GLY A 16 20.55 4.31 -6.86
N GLU A 17 20.07 3.97 -5.68
CA GLU A 17 20.89 3.70 -4.49
C GLU A 17 20.99 2.19 -4.23
N ASP A 18 21.98 1.75 -3.48
CA ASP A 18 22.07 0.34 -3.06
C ASP A 18 21.22 0.15 -1.80
N ILE A 19 20.26 -0.78 -1.85
CA ILE A 19 19.34 -1.10 -0.76
C ILE A 19 19.45 -2.58 -0.37
N ASP A 20 18.97 -2.92 0.83
CA ASP A 20 18.95 -4.30 1.33
C ASP A 20 18.10 -5.20 0.41
N GLU A 21 18.65 -6.34 0.06
CA GLU A 21 17.93 -7.36 -0.69
C GLU A 21 17.08 -8.16 0.29
N THR A 22 15.76 -8.03 0.18
CA THR A 22 14.80 -8.77 1.02
C THR A 22 14.03 -9.80 0.20
N THR A 23 13.24 -10.63 0.89
CA THR A 23 12.39 -11.66 0.27
C THR A 23 11.47 -11.11 -0.84
N PHE A 24 11.12 -9.82 -0.81
CA PHE A 24 10.16 -9.24 -1.75
C PHE A 24 10.68 -8.04 -2.54
N GLU A 25 11.88 -7.56 -2.24
CA GLU A 25 12.37 -6.32 -2.83
C GLU A 25 12.53 -6.43 -4.35
N GLU A 26 13.02 -7.56 -4.88
CA GLU A 26 13.14 -7.78 -6.33
C GLU A 26 11.80 -7.63 -7.07
N PHE A 27 10.69 -8.13 -6.50
CA PHE A 27 9.35 -7.97 -7.08
C PHE A 27 8.90 -6.52 -7.08
N ARG A 28 9.20 -5.76 -6.01
CA ARG A 28 8.93 -4.32 -5.99
C ARG A 28 9.72 -3.61 -7.07
N GLN A 29 11.00 -3.92 -7.23
CA GLN A 29 11.85 -3.30 -8.25
C GLN A 29 11.34 -3.58 -9.67
N LEU A 30 10.93 -4.82 -9.97
CA LEU A 30 10.29 -5.16 -11.24
C LEU A 30 8.96 -4.42 -11.44
N LEU A 31 8.16 -4.24 -10.39
CA LEU A 31 6.93 -3.45 -10.45
C LEU A 31 7.22 -1.97 -10.76
N ALA A 32 8.24 -1.37 -10.15
CA ALA A 32 8.65 0.00 -10.47
C ALA A 32 9.11 0.12 -11.93
N GLN A 33 9.86 -0.86 -12.43
CA GLN A 33 10.29 -0.90 -13.83
C GLN A 33 9.09 -0.98 -14.77
N LEU A 34 8.13 -1.88 -14.51
CA LEU A 34 6.89 -1.99 -15.30
C LEU A 34 6.11 -0.68 -15.32
N LEU A 35 5.97 -0.02 -14.16
CA LEU A 35 5.25 1.26 -14.08
C LEU A 35 5.92 2.33 -14.93
N VAL A 36 7.24 2.45 -14.87
CA VAL A 36 7.97 3.49 -15.60
C VAL A 36 8.12 3.17 -17.08
N GLU A 37 8.64 2.00 -17.42
CA GLU A 37 9.05 1.64 -18.79
C GLU A 37 7.87 1.24 -19.67
N GLU A 38 6.90 0.52 -19.12
CA GLU A 38 5.76 0.01 -19.89
C GLU A 38 4.51 0.87 -19.74
N LYS A 39 4.20 1.32 -18.52
CA LYS A 39 2.99 2.10 -18.23
C LYS A 39 3.18 3.62 -18.30
N GLY A 40 4.41 4.07 -18.52
CA GLY A 40 4.75 5.48 -18.78
C GLY A 40 4.65 6.40 -17.56
N TYR A 41 4.79 5.88 -16.35
CA TYR A 41 4.80 6.69 -15.13
C TYR A 41 6.12 7.48 -15.07
N PRO A 42 6.09 8.81 -14.90
CA PRO A 42 7.31 9.59 -14.73
C PRO A 42 8.04 9.19 -13.46
N LYS A 43 9.31 8.84 -13.60
CA LYS A 43 10.16 8.34 -12.51
C LYS A 43 10.21 9.33 -11.34
N GLU A 44 10.28 10.63 -11.63
CA GLU A 44 10.29 11.72 -10.66
C GLU A 44 8.97 11.92 -9.90
N ARG A 45 7.87 11.32 -10.38
CA ARG A 45 6.53 11.38 -9.76
C ARG A 45 6.18 10.11 -9.00
N LEU A 46 6.96 9.06 -9.14
CA LEU A 46 6.77 7.78 -8.46
C LEU A 46 7.74 7.69 -7.28
N LYS A 47 7.21 7.68 -6.06
CA LYS A 47 8.03 7.53 -4.84
C LYS A 47 7.81 6.15 -4.23
N ALA A 48 8.89 5.46 -3.93
CA ALA A 48 8.87 4.18 -3.23
C ALA A 48 8.79 4.36 -1.70
N LYS A 49 8.24 3.35 -1.01
CA LYS A 49 8.27 3.18 0.45
C LYS A 49 7.89 4.45 1.22
N VAL A 50 6.80 5.11 0.80
CA VAL A 50 6.32 6.34 1.45
C VAL A 50 5.67 5.98 2.79
N PRO A 51 6.13 6.51 3.93
CA PRO A 51 5.57 6.16 5.23
C PRO A 51 4.13 6.68 5.36
N LEU A 52 3.20 5.80 5.75
CA LEU A 52 1.88 6.18 6.24
C LEU A 52 1.89 6.06 7.77
N THR A 53 2.02 7.20 8.46
CA THR A 53 2.05 7.26 9.92
C THR A 53 0.65 7.52 10.48
N TYR A 54 0.30 6.83 11.57
CA TYR A 54 -1.00 6.98 12.22
C TYR A 54 -0.94 6.58 13.69
N SER A 55 -1.88 7.06 14.50
CA SER A 55 -1.94 6.76 15.93
C SER A 55 -3.25 6.08 16.32
N VAL A 56 -3.18 5.09 17.22
CA VAL A 56 -4.35 4.43 17.82
C VAL A 56 -4.13 4.37 19.32
N ASP A 57 -5.09 4.88 20.09
CA ASP A 57 -5.10 4.86 21.56
C ASP A 57 -3.80 5.39 22.21
N GLY A 58 -3.14 6.35 21.56
CA GLY A 58 -1.92 7.01 22.03
C GLY A 58 -0.61 6.34 21.61
N GLU A 59 -0.67 5.25 20.83
CA GLU A 59 0.48 4.59 20.25
C GLU A 59 0.61 4.95 18.77
N ASP A 60 1.85 5.22 18.33
CA ASP A 60 2.18 5.57 16.95
C ASP A 60 2.61 4.34 16.15
N PHE A 61 2.10 4.25 14.93
CA PHE A 61 2.36 3.16 13.99
C PHE A 61 2.76 3.73 12.63
N GLU A 62 3.49 2.91 11.88
CA GLU A 62 3.88 3.22 10.50
C GLU A 62 3.59 2.02 9.60
N ARG A 63 3.05 2.30 8.41
CA ARG A 63 2.94 1.34 7.32
C ARG A 63 3.50 1.96 6.05
N PRO A 64 4.65 1.51 5.52
CA PRO A 64 5.16 2.04 4.26
C PRO A 64 4.23 1.66 3.12
N ILE A 65 3.86 2.63 2.27
CA ILE A 65 3.16 2.40 1.01
C ILE A 65 4.20 2.13 -0.06
N ASP A 66 4.09 1.00 -0.76
CA ASP A 66 5.13 0.54 -1.69
C ASP A 66 5.40 1.56 -2.78
N TYR A 67 4.34 2.13 -3.39
CA TYR A 67 4.48 3.29 -4.28
C TYR A 67 3.36 4.32 -4.11
N VAL A 68 3.73 5.60 -4.22
CA VAL A 68 2.80 6.72 -4.32
C VAL A 68 3.15 7.54 -5.55
N VAL A 69 2.12 7.87 -6.33
CA VAL A 69 2.22 8.70 -7.53
C VAL A 69 1.74 10.10 -7.19
N TYR A 70 2.53 11.09 -7.55
CA TYR A 70 2.22 12.50 -7.33
C TYR A 70 1.90 13.23 -8.64
N ASP A 71 1.02 14.24 -8.57
CA ASP A 71 0.80 15.18 -9.66
C ASP A 71 1.95 16.19 -9.80
N ALA A 72 1.80 17.17 -10.70
CA ALA A 72 2.79 18.21 -10.92
C ALA A 72 2.90 19.21 -9.75
N GLN A 73 1.91 19.24 -8.86
CA GLN A 73 1.81 20.12 -7.70
C GLN A 73 2.35 19.44 -6.43
N GLY A 74 2.67 18.14 -6.49
CA GLY A 74 3.14 17.36 -5.36
C GLY A 74 2.01 16.78 -4.51
N THR A 75 0.78 16.71 -5.03
CA THR A 75 -0.37 16.05 -4.40
C THR A 75 -0.37 14.57 -4.75
N PRO A 76 -0.59 13.64 -3.80
CA PRO A 76 -0.75 12.23 -4.13
C PRO A 76 -2.04 12.05 -4.97
N ILE A 77 -1.97 11.21 -6.00
CA ILE A 77 -3.10 10.91 -6.88
C ILE A 77 -3.40 9.42 -7.01
N PHE A 78 -2.46 8.57 -6.63
CA PHE A 78 -2.59 7.12 -6.71
C PHE A 78 -1.63 6.45 -5.75
N ILE A 79 -2.08 5.37 -5.10
CA ILE A 79 -1.22 4.54 -4.26
C ILE A 79 -1.22 3.11 -4.80
N ILE A 80 -0.10 2.42 -4.61
CA ILE A 80 0.09 1.03 -5.00
C ILE A 80 0.67 0.29 -3.81
N LEU A 81 0.00 -0.80 -3.41
CA LEU A 81 0.53 -1.74 -2.43
C LEU A 81 0.94 -3.04 -3.13
N PHE A 82 2.14 -3.49 -2.81
CA PHE A 82 2.57 -4.84 -3.11
C PHE A 82 2.09 -5.77 -1.99
N CYS A 83 1.56 -6.94 -2.35
CA CYS A 83 1.16 -7.97 -1.41
C CYS A 83 1.80 -9.32 -1.72
N ALA A 84 2.13 -10.08 -0.69
CA ALA A 84 2.52 -11.48 -0.78
C ALA A 84 1.34 -12.31 -0.27
N GLY A 85 0.59 -12.90 -1.19
CA GLY A 85 -0.64 -13.63 -0.91
C GLY A 85 -1.77 -13.23 -1.86
N ASP A 86 -3.00 -13.64 -1.54
CA ASP A 86 -4.17 -13.33 -2.37
C ASP A 86 -4.48 -11.83 -2.34
N VAL A 87 -4.39 -11.19 -3.49
CA VAL A 87 -4.66 -9.76 -3.73
C VAL A 87 -5.96 -9.29 -3.09
N VAL A 88 -7.02 -10.10 -3.12
CA VAL A 88 -8.35 -9.74 -2.58
C VAL A 88 -8.29 -9.50 -1.06
N THR A 89 -7.41 -10.21 -0.35
CA THR A 89 -7.23 -10.06 1.10
C THR A 89 -6.78 -8.65 1.48
N PHE A 90 -6.05 -7.98 0.59
CA PHE A 90 -5.42 -6.69 0.82
C PHE A 90 -6.21 -5.52 0.23
N GLU A 91 -7.30 -5.76 -0.52
CA GLU A 91 -8.12 -4.68 -1.13
C GLU A 91 -8.60 -3.69 -0.06
N ARG A 92 -9.08 -4.20 1.09
CA ARG A 92 -9.60 -3.34 2.15
C ARG A 92 -8.50 -2.55 2.85
N GLU A 93 -7.35 -3.15 3.13
CA GLU A 93 -6.16 -2.42 3.65
C GLU A 93 -5.78 -1.29 2.70
N THR A 94 -5.74 -1.58 1.40
CA THR A 94 -5.34 -0.65 0.35
C THR A 94 -6.29 0.54 0.24
N VAL A 95 -7.61 0.31 0.24
CA VAL A 95 -8.60 1.41 0.27
C VAL A 95 -8.44 2.25 1.53
N CYS A 96 -8.16 1.62 2.68
CA CYS A 96 -7.97 2.36 3.92
C CYS A 96 -6.71 3.24 3.87
N ALA A 97 -5.59 2.73 3.39
CA ALA A 97 -4.36 3.49 3.19
C ALA A 97 -4.58 4.67 2.23
N ALA A 98 -5.28 4.44 1.12
CA ALA A 98 -5.58 5.45 0.10
C ALA A 98 -6.40 6.63 0.65
N ARG A 99 -7.26 6.37 1.64
CA ARG A 99 -8.05 7.40 2.33
C ARG A 99 -7.25 8.19 3.36
N LEU A 100 -6.19 7.58 3.92
CA LEU A 100 -5.44 8.13 5.05
C LEU A 100 -4.17 8.86 4.63
N ILE A 101 -3.64 8.60 3.43
CA ILE A 101 -2.36 9.11 2.94
C ILE A 101 -2.21 10.63 3.10
N ASP A 102 -1.02 11.04 3.52
CA ASP A 102 -0.67 12.43 3.73
C ASP A 102 -0.72 13.20 2.40
N GLY A 103 -1.29 14.40 2.44
CA GLY A 103 -1.60 15.18 1.24
C GLY A 103 -3.03 14.99 0.72
N GLY A 104 -3.76 14.00 1.23
CA GLY A 104 -5.20 13.84 1.02
C GLY A 104 -5.61 12.49 0.43
N PRO A 105 -6.89 12.13 0.57
CA PRO A 105 -7.38 10.86 0.05
C PRO A 105 -7.29 10.81 -1.47
N VAL A 106 -6.70 9.75 -2.01
CA VAL A 106 -6.61 9.54 -3.47
C VAL A 106 -7.87 8.86 -4.01
N PRO A 107 -8.31 9.14 -5.26
CA PRO A 107 -9.55 8.58 -5.79
C PRO A 107 -9.46 7.09 -6.15
N PHE A 108 -8.26 6.63 -6.53
CA PHE A 108 -8.02 5.25 -6.94
C PHE A 108 -6.78 4.67 -6.23
N ALA A 109 -6.77 3.36 -6.09
CA ALA A 109 -5.64 2.62 -5.52
C ALA A 109 -5.46 1.27 -6.21
N LEU A 110 -4.25 0.74 -6.16
CA LEU A 110 -3.92 -0.58 -6.70
C LEU A 110 -3.34 -1.47 -5.61
N VAL A 111 -3.71 -2.74 -5.63
CA VAL A 111 -2.99 -3.79 -4.92
C VAL A 111 -2.62 -4.91 -5.87
N THR A 112 -1.40 -5.44 -5.74
CA THR A 112 -0.87 -6.45 -6.67
C THR A 112 0.19 -7.32 -5.99
N ASP A 113 0.25 -8.58 -6.38
CA ASP A 113 1.35 -9.51 -6.07
C ASP A 113 2.30 -9.67 -7.26
N THR A 114 2.23 -8.78 -8.26
CA THR A 114 2.89 -8.80 -9.58
C THR A 114 2.41 -9.85 -10.57
N MET A 115 1.53 -10.76 -10.17
CA MET A 115 0.91 -11.76 -11.05
C MET A 115 -0.57 -11.43 -11.32
N GLU A 116 -1.26 -10.94 -10.31
CA GLU A 116 -2.62 -10.42 -10.33
C GLU A 116 -2.64 -8.99 -9.78
N ALA A 117 -3.72 -8.26 -10.04
CA ALA A 117 -3.92 -6.93 -9.47
C ALA A 117 -5.41 -6.62 -9.30
N SER A 118 -5.73 -5.74 -8.36
CA SER A 118 -7.06 -5.14 -8.19
C SER A 118 -6.95 -3.63 -8.20
N LEU A 119 -7.62 -3.00 -9.18
CA LEU A 119 -7.81 -1.55 -9.24
C LEU A 119 -9.07 -1.18 -8.47
N LEU A 120 -8.95 -0.26 -7.52
CA LEU A 120 -9.96 0.01 -6.51
C LEU A 120 -10.48 1.44 -6.63
N ASP A 121 -11.79 1.61 -6.58
CA ASP A 121 -12.44 2.90 -6.32
C ASP A 121 -12.36 3.17 -4.81
N VAL A 122 -11.70 4.25 -4.41
CA VAL A 122 -11.44 4.52 -3.00
C VAL A 122 -12.69 5.02 -2.29
N LYS A 123 -13.60 5.67 -3.02
CA LYS A 123 -14.83 6.25 -2.47
C LYS A 123 -15.81 5.15 -2.06
N SER A 124 -16.15 4.22 -2.95
CA SER A 124 -17.03 3.08 -2.64
C SER A 124 -16.27 1.95 -1.95
N GLY A 125 -15.00 1.75 -2.29
CA GLY A 125 -14.20 0.60 -1.88
C GLY A 125 -14.35 -0.60 -2.82
N ASP A 126 -14.97 -0.43 -3.98
CA ASP A 126 -15.21 -1.51 -4.94
C ASP A 126 -13.99 -1.78 -5.84
N CYS A 127 -13.84 -3.03 -6.26
CA CYS A 127 -12.90 -3.42 -7.29
C CYS A 127 -13.47 -3.11 -8.68
N LEU A 128 -12.81 -2.21 -9.40
CA LEU A 128 -13.18 -1.75 -10.74
C LEU A 128 -12.69 -2.72 -11.84
N ALA A 129 -11.50 -3.28 -11.65
CA ALA A 129 -10.86 -4.18 -12.61
C ALA A 129 -9.87 -5.11 -11.91
N ARG A 130 -9.67 -6.30 -12.52
CA ARG A 130 -8.74 -7.33 -12.02
C ARG A 130 -7.71 -7.76 -13.07
N GLY A 131 -6.63 -8.37 -12.59
CA GLY A 131 -5.50 -8.84 -13.37
C GLY A 131 -4.51 -7.73 -13.69
N MET A 132 -3.31 -8.08 -14.16
CA MET A 132 -2.27 -7.09 -14.47
C MET A 132 -2.66 -6.10 -15.58
N LYS A 133 -3.70 -6.39 -16.37
CA LYS A 133 -4.30 -5.42 -17.31
C LYS A 133 -5.04 -4.27 -16.61
N ALA A 134 -5.44 -4.44 -15.34
CA ALA A 134 -6.07 -3.42 -14.53
C ALA A 134 -5.09 -2.31 -14.08
N VAL A 135 -3.78 -2.52 -14.20
CA VAL A 135 -2.78 -1.48 -13.94
C VAL A 135 -2.90 -0.41 -15.03
N PRO A 136 -3.37 0.81 -14.71
CA PRO A 136 -3.64 1.82 -15.72
C PRO A 136 -2.34 2.39 -16.28
N GLU A 137 -2.35 2.78 -17.54
CA GLU A 137 -1.30 3.65 -18.08
C GLU A 137 -1.34 5.02 -17.39
N TYR A 138 -0.20 5.71 -17.30
CA TYR A 138 -0.13 7.00 -16.61
C TYR A 138 -1.11 8.03 -17.20
N ALA A 139 -1.21 8.11 -18.52
CA ALA A 139 -2.14 9.03 -19.19
C ALA A 139 -3.62 8.67 -18.93
N GLU A 140 -3.93 7.39 -18.71
CA GLU A 140 -5.28 6.96 -18.33
C GLU A 140 -5.57 7.31 -16.88
N LEU A 141 -4.64 7.02 -15.96
CA LEU A 141 -4.73 7.39 -14.56
C LEU A 141 -5.01 8.89 -14.39
N GLN A 142 -4.31 9.75 -15.13
CA GLN A 142 -4.55 11.19 -15.09
C GLN A 142 -5.99 11.56 -15.45
N ARG A 143 -6.52 11.00 -16.55
CA ARG A 143 -7.92 11.24 -16.96
C ARG A 143 -8.92 10.74 -15.92
N MET A 144 -8.64 9.60 -15.29
CA MET A 144 -9.49 9.05 -14.24
C MET A 144 -9.51 9.97 -13.02
N VAL A 145 -8.34 10.41 -12.55
CA VAL A 145 -8.19 11.30 -11.40
C VAL A 145 -8.87 12.64 -11.65
N ASP A 146 -8.67 13.25 -12.82
CA ASP A 146 -9.28 14.55 -13.18
C ASP A 146 -10.82 14.50 -13.22
N SER A 147 -11.40 13.31 -13.32
CA SER A 147 -12.86 13.10 -13.35
C SER A 147 -13.50 12.96 -11.97
N VAL A 148 -12.71 12.88 -10.90
CA VAL A 148 -13.18 12.61 -9.53
C VAL A 148 -12.64 13.63 -8.55
N GLU A 149 -13.55 14.34 -7.87
CA GLU A 149 -13.19 15.15 -6.72
C GLU A 149 -13.21 14.32 -5.43
N MET A 150 -12.11 14.39 -4.67
CA MET A 150 -11.97 13.75 -3.37
C MET A 150 -12.04 14.78 -2.25
N ALA A 151 -13.08 14.67 -1.42
CA ALA A 151 -13.21 15.48 -0.22
C ALA A 151 -12.26 14.97 0.88
N PRO A 152 -11.55 15.85 1.60
CA PRO A 152 -10.82 15.47 2.80
C PRO A 152 -11.74 14.80 3.82
N LEU A 153 -11.21 13.81 4.55
CA LEU A 153 -11.94 13.21 5.67
C LEU A 153 -12.11 14.22 6.80
N THR A 154 -13.27 14.20 7.45
CA THR A 154 -13.42 14.83 8.77
C THR A 154 -12.58 14.08 9.81
N ASP A 155 -12.29 14.72 10.94
CA ASP A 155 -11.52 14.09 12.02
C ASP A 155 -12.18 12.78 12.51
N GLU A 156 -13.51 12.77 12.64
CA GLU A 156 -14.27 11.57 13.02
C GLU A 156 -14.16 10.46 11.96
N GLN A 157 -14.23 10.81 10.68
CA GLN A 157 -14.06 9.84 9.59
C GLN A 157 -12.64 9.28 9.58
N ARG A 158 -11.64 10.14 9.75
CA ARG A 158 -10.22 9.78 9.82
C ARG A 158 -9.95 8.85 11.00
N GLU A 159 -10.49 9.12 12.19
CA GLU A 159 -10.31 8.26 13.36
C GLU A 159 -10.88 6.85 13.12
N LYS A 160 -12.13 6.76 12.63
CA LYS A 160 -12.76 5.46 12.31
C LYS A 160 -11.96 4.70 11.26
N GLN A 161 -11.53 5.40 10.21
CA GLN A 161 -10.75 4.84 9.12
C GLN A 161 -9.38 4.33 9.62
N THR A 162 -8.74 5.05 10.54
CA THR A 162 -7.47 4.69 11.16
C THR A 162 -7.59 3.40 11.97
N ARG A 163 -8.65 3.25 12.79
CA ARG A 163 -8.88 2.01 13.55
C ARG A 163 -9.12 0.78 12.65
N VAL A 164 -9.86 0.96 11.56
CA VAL A 164 -10.05 -0.10 10.56
C VAL A 164 -8.70 -0.46 9.91
N PHE A 165 -7.93 0.55 9.48
CA PHE A 165 -6.62 0.33 8.88
C PHE A 165 -5.66 -0.41 9.81
N HIS A 166 -5.60 0.02 11.07
CA HIS A 166 -4.79 -0.62 12.10
C HIS A 166 -5.12 -2.10 12.28
N THR A 167 -6.40 -2.45 12.23
CA THR A 167 -6.86 -3.84 12.32
C THR A 167 -6.25 -4.67 11.19
N TYR A 168 -6.31 -4.20 9.94
CA TYR A 168 -5.69 -4.89 8.80
C TYR A 168 -4.16 -4.96 8.93
N CYS A 169 -3.51 -3.89 9.38
CA CYS A 169 -2.06 -3.90 9.61
C CYS A 169 -1.68 -4.94 10.68
N GLY A 170 -2.39 -5.01 11.81
CA GLY A 170 -2.11 -5.99 12.87
C GLY A 170 -2.31 -7.45 12.43
N PHE A 171 -3.36 -7.72 11.64
CA PHE A 171 -3.62 -9.05 11.09
C PHE A 171 -2.60 -9.47 10.01
N ILE A 172 -2.16 -8.53 9.19
CA ILE A 172 -1.34 -8.81 8.01
C ILE A 172 0.15 -8.69 8.29
N TYR A 173 0.57 -7.74 9.13
CA TYR A 173 1.97 -7.45 9.48
C TYR A 173 2.42 -7.98 10.85
N GLY A 174 1.49 -8.52 11.65
CA GLY A 174 1.82 -9.39 12.76
C GLY A 174 1.82 -8.71 14.12
N THR A 175 0.73 -8.91 14.85
CA THR A 175 0.79 -9.09 16.33
C THR A 175 1.24 -10.50 16.72
N CYS A 176 1.86 -11.27 15.82
CA CYS A 176 2.13 -12.70 16.06
C CYS A 176 3.56 -13.14 15.73
N CYS A 177 4.59 -12.36 16.09
CA CYS A 177 5.93 -12.90 16.43
C CYS A 177 6.88 -11.82 16.96
N SER A 178 6.74 -11.48 18.24
CA SER A 178 7.86 -11.06 19.10
C SER A 178 7.67 -11.75 20.46
N GLU A 179 8.38 -12.87 20.68
CA GLU A 179 8.73 -13.51 21.96
C GLU A 179 7.77 -13.56 23.18
N SER A 180 6.46 -13.32 23.09
CA SER A 180 5.58 -13.46 24.27
C SER A 180 4.14 -13.87 23.97
N CYS A 181 3.93 -14.85 23.08
CA CYS A 181 2.64 -15.53 23.00
C CYS A 181 2.62 -16.73 23.95
N SER A 182 2.46 -16.50 25.25
CA SER A 182 2.10 -17.58 26.18
C SER A 182 0.61 -17.87 26.04
N LEU A 183 0.26 -19.05 25.51
CA LEU A 183 -1.13 -19.54 25.55
C LEU A 183 -1.64 -19.50 27.00
N PRO A 184 -2.87 -19.05 27.27
CA PRO A 184 -3.46 -19.20 28.59
C PRO A 184 -3.50 -20.70 28.95
N PRO A 185 -3.17 -21.07 30.20
CA PRO A 185 -3.13 -22.47 30.59
C PRO A 185 -4.49 -23.12 30.36
N ASN A 186 -4.46 -24.25 29.66
CA ASN A 186 -5.63 -25.05 29.33
C ASN A 186 -6.40 -25.38 30.62
N PRO A 187 -7.67 -24.95 30.78
CA PRO A 187 -8.43 -25.30 31.97
C PRO A 187 -8.62 -26.81 31.98
N LEU A 188 -7.98 -27.45 32.97
CA LEU A 188 -8.05 -28.89 33.21
C LEU A 188 -9.51 -29.33 33.16
N LYS A 189 -9.83 -30.23 32.23
CA LYS A 189 -11.13 -30.91 32.17
C LYS A 189 -11.33 -31.63 33.52
N LYS A 190 -12.41 -31.26 34.21
CA LYS A 190 -12.92 -31.99 35.38
C LYS A 190 -13.41 -33.37 34.96
#